data_AF-A0A6I4TT56-F1
#
_entry.id   AF-A0A6I4TT56-F1
#
_cell.length_a   1.000
_cell.length_b   1.000
_cell.length_c   1.000
_cell.angle_alpha   90.00
_cell.angle_beta   90.00
_cell.angle_gamma   90.00
#
_symmetry.space_group_name_H-M   'P 1'
#
loop_
_entity.id
_entity.type
_entity.pdbx_description
1 polymer ?
#
loop_
_entity_poly.entity_id
_entity_poly.type
_entity_poly.pdbx_seq_one_letter_code
_entity_poly.pdbx_strand_id
1 'polypeptide(L)'
;MRGYLVGAVLSLAIVQPAQAQAVDSNSDLRCAVWATITSSLLEDPSGRATMSFAIGWFAGHYEAATGKSLEQGMTPAYVNSIGDMQVLHAECLPRADELWERFTALGTSLQAAGE
;
A
#
# COMPACT_ATOMS: atom_id res chain seq x y z
N MET A 1 40.92 40.38 -26.18
CA MET A 1 41.22 39.12 -25.48
C MET A 1 40.04 38.78 -24.59
N ARG A 2 39.66 37.49 -24.61
CA ARG A 2 38.50 36.85 -23.97
C ARG A 2 38.25 37.30 -22.53
N GLY A 3 37.01 37.72 -22.26
CA GLY A 3 36.41 37.68 -20.93
C GLY A 3 35.65 36.37 -20.75
N TYR A 4 35.71 35.80 -19.54
CA TYR A 4 34.75 34.82 -19.05
C TYR A 4 34.55 35.05 -17.56
N LEU A 5 33.40 35.65 -17.22
CA LEU A 5 32.83 35.62 -15.88
C LEU A 5 32.18 34.25 -15.68
N VAL A 6 32.73 33.45 -14.77
CA VAL A 6 32.15 32.17 -14.33
C VAL A 6 31.08 32.48 -13.29
N GLY A 7 29.81 32.42 -13.71
CA GLY A 7 28.66 32.48 -12.81
C GLY A 7 28.24 31.07 -12.41
N ALA A 8 28.54 30.66 -11.17
CA ALA A 8 28.02 29.45 -10.58
C ALA A 8 26.58 29.69 -10.07
N VAL A 9 25.59 29.11 -10.76
CA VAL A 9 24.19 29.11 -10.30
C VAL A 9 23.99 27.91 -9.38
N LEU A 10 23.96 28.15 -8.08
CA LEU A 10 23.51 27.20 -7.07
C LEU A 10 21.99 27.08 -7.15
N SER A 11 21.49 26.07 -7.88
CA SER A 11 20.08 25.68 -7.83
C SER A 11 19.79 25.03 -6.48
N LEU A 12 19.19 25.80 -5.57
CA LEU A 12 18.56 25.27 -4.36
C LEU A 12 17.40 24.37 -4.79
N ALA A 13 17.65 23.07 -4.88
CA ALA A 13 16.61 22.06 -4.98
C ALA A 13 15.82 22.09 -3.66
N ILE A 14 14.67 22.76 -3.68
CA ILE A 14 13.70 22.71 -2.60
C ILE A 14 13.21 21.27 -2.57
N VAL A 15 13.73 20.47 -1.64
CA VAL A 15 13.21 19.14 -1.33
C VAL A 15 11.81 19.38 -0.76
N GLN A 16 10.80 19.41 -1.62
CA GLN A 16 9.43 19.36 -1.16
C GLN A 16 9.27 17.98 -0.50
N PRO A 17 8.92 17.90 0.80
CA PRO A 17 8.55 16.63 1.38
C PRO A 17 7.41 16.10 0.53
N ALA A 18 7.58 14.92 -0.04
CA ALA A 18 6.49 14.21 -0.71
C ALA A 18 5.34 14.19 0.29
N GLN A 19 4.31 15.00 0.03
CA GLN A 19 3.10 14.96 0.81
C GLN A 19 2.53 13.58 0.55
N ALA A 20 2.78 12.66 1.48
CA ALA A 20 2.13 11.36 1.49
C ALA A 20 0.63 11.67 1.46
N GLN A 21 0.01 11.48 0.29
CA GLN A 21 -1.42 11.64 0.14
C GLN A 21 -2.02 10.73 1.20
N ALA A 22 -2.68 11.32 2.20
CA ALA A 22 -3.26 10.57 3.28
C ALA A 22 -4.34 9.67 2.64
N VAL A 23 -3.97 8.42 2.41
CA VAL A 23 -4.91 7.40 1.97
C VAL A 23 -5.99 7.35 3.03
N ASP A 24 -7.25 7.40 2.59
CA ASP A 24 -8.39 7.32 3.50
C ASP A 24 -8.27 6.01 4.29
N SER A 25 -8.11 6.12 5.61
CA SER A 25 -7.97 4.96 6.49
C SER A 25 -9.19 4.04 6.42
N ASN A 26 -10.35 4.57 6.04
CA ASN A 26 -11.53 3.74 5.79
C ASN A 26 -11.37 2.88 4.52
N SER A 27 -10.66 3.35 3.48
CA SER A 27 -10.33 2.54 2.31
C SER A 27 -9.37 1.39 2.67
N ASP A 28 -8.40 1.64 3.56
CA ASP A 28 -7.53 0.56 4.08
C ASP A 28 -8.32 -0.50 4.84
N LEU A 29 -9.26 -0.09 5.69
CA LEU A 29 -10.13 -1.05 6.40
C LEU A 29 -10.99 -1.87 5.44
N ARG A 30 -11.54 -1.25 4.39
CA ARG A 30 -12.28 -1.96 3.33
C ARG A 30 -11.41 -3.00 2.62
N CYS A 31 -10.18 -2.63 2.28
CA CYS A 31 -9.26 -3.54 1.59
C CYS A 31 -8.73 -4.66 2.48
N ALA A 32 -8.59 -4.43 3.79
CA ALA A 32 -8.32 -5.50 4.74
C ALA A 32 -9.49 -6.50 4.81
N VAL A 33 -10.75 -6.02 4.79
CA VAL A 33 -11.92 -6.92 4.74
C VAL A 33 -11.96 -7.71 3.44
N TRP A 34 -11.78 -7.02 2.30
CA TRP A 34 -11.73 -7.67 0.99
C TRP A 34 -10.68 -8.78 0.94
N ALA A 35 -9.45 -8.52 1.38
CA ALA A 35 -8.37 -9.49 1.38
C ALA A 35 -8.66 -10.66 2.32
N THR A 36 -9.29 -10.40 3.46
CA THR A 36 -9.71 -11.44 4.44
C THR A 36 -10.75 -12.37 3.84
N ILE A 37 -11.80 -11.82 3.24
CA ILE A 37 -12.86 -12.61 2.58
C ILE A 37 -12.26 -13.38 1.41
N THR A 38 -11.48 -12.72 0.54
CA THR A 38 -10.86 -13.35 -0.62
C THR A 38 -9.93 -14.49 -0.22
N SER A 39 -9.09 -14.32 0.82
CA SER A 39 -8.24 -15.40 1.35
C SER A 39 -9.05 -16.63 1.79
N SER A 40 -10.23 -16.42 2.38
CA SER A 40 -11.08 -17.53 2.82
C SER A 40 -11.71 -18.33 1.67
N LEU A 41 -11.82 -17.72 0.49
CA LEU A 41 -12.40 -18.33 -0.72
C LEU A 41 -11.36 -19.04 -1.59
N LEU A 42 -10.08 -18.79 -1.38
CA LEU A 42 -9.00 -19.41 -2.14
C LEU A 42 -8.68 -20.80 -1.59
N GLU A 43 -8.70 -21.80 -2.46
CA GLU A 43 -8.25 -23.16 -2.13
C GLU A 43 -6.73 -23.30 -2.17
N ASP A 44 -6.08 -22.54 -3.07
CA ASP A 44 -4.65 -22.59 -3.28
C ASP A 44 -3.86 -21.93 -2.11
N PRO A 45 -2.92 -22.66 -1.47
CA PRO A 45 -2.14 -22.11 -0.36
C PRO A 45 -1.30 -20.88 -0.73
N SER A 46 -0.80 -20.79 -1.96
CA SER A 46 0.04 -19.66 -2.38
C SER A 46 -0.78 -18.38 -2.55
N GLY A 47 -1.99 -18.51 -3.10
CA GLY A 47 -2.98 -17.44 -3.16
C GLY A 47 -3.38 -16.94 -1.77
N ARG A 48 -3.61 -17.87 -0.83
CA ARG A 48 -3.90 -17.52 0.57
C ARG A 48 -2.77 -16.75 1.23
N ALA A 49 -1.53 -17.19 1.03
CA ALA A 49 -0.34 -16.51 1.56
C ALA A 49 -0.21 -15.10 0.98
N THR A 50 -0.45 -14.93 -0.32
CA THR A 50 -0.45 -13.62 -0.98
C THR A 50 -1.51 -12.70 -0.37
N MET A 51 -2.73 -13.20 -0.15
CA MET A 51 -3.77 -12.43 0.52
C MET A 51 -3.42 -12.11 1.99
N SER A 52 -2.73 -13.00 2.72
CA SER A 52 -2.26 -12.70 4.08
C SER A 52 -1.29 -11.51 4.13
N PHE A 53 -0.42 -11.37 3.12
CA PHE A 53 0.41 -10.17 2.99
C PHE A 53 -0.43 -8.91 2.76
N ALA A 54 -1.43 -8.98 1.87
CA ALA A 54 -2.33 -7.85 1.63
C ALA A 54 -3.12 -7.46 2.90
N ILE A 55 -3.62 -8.44 3.66
CA ILE A 55 -4.29 -8.20 4.96
C ILE A 55 -3.35 -7.44 5.89
N GLY A 56 -2.12 -7.93 6.10
CA GLY A 56 -1.15 -7.30 6.99
C GLY A 56 -0.80 -5.87 6.58
N TRP A 57 -0.66 -5.63 5.27
CA TRP A 57 -0.38 -4.31 4.73
C TRP A 57 -1.51 -3.31 4.99
N PHE A 58 -2.74 -3.63 4.57
CA PHE A 58 -3.88 -2.72 4.74
C PHE A 58 -4.24 -2.55 6.21
N ALA A 59 -4.18 -3.61 7.01
CA ALA A 59 -4.39 -3.52 8.45
C ALA A 59 -3.36 -2.58 9.10
N GLY A 60 -2.07 -2.78 8.83
CA GLY A 60 -1.02 -1.93 9.39
C GLY A 60 -1.19 -0.45 9.02
N HIS A 61 -1.61 -0.15 7.79
CA HIS A 61 -1.91 1.21 7.37
C HIS A 61 -3.10 1.81 8.13
N TYR A 62 -4.20 1.07 8.24
CA TYR A 62 -5.37 1.52 9.02
C TYR A 62 -5.02 1.77 10.48
N GLU A 63 -4.28 0.86 11.11
CA GLU A 63 -3.89 0.98 12.52
C GLU A 63 -2.94 2.15 12.73
N ALA A 64 -1.97 2.35 11.84
CA ALA A 64 -1.05 3.48 11.89
C ALA A 64 -1.78 4.82 11.71
N ALA A 65 -2.77 4.88 10.81
CA ALA A 65 -3.51 6.11 10.53
C ALA A 65 -4.53 6.49 11.62
N THR A 66 -5.09 5.49 12.33
CA THR A 66 -6.22 5.71 13.26
C THR A 66 -5.88 5.50 14.73
N GLY A 67 -4.79 4.77 15.03
CA GLY A 67 -4.47 4.30 16.38
C GLY A 67 -5.43 3.24 16.92
N LYS A 68 -6.34 2.70 16.10
CA LYS A 68 -7.27 1.63 16.46
C LYS A 68 -6.79 0.32 15.90
N SER A 69 -7.01 -0.79 16.59
CA SER A 69 -6.71 -2.12 16.04
C SER A 69 -7.68 -2.48 14.91
N LEU A 70 -7.25 -3.39 14.04
CA LEU A 70 -8.09 -3.90 12.96
C LEU A 70 -9.42 -4.45 13.47
N GLU A 71 -9.43 -5.19 14.59
CA GLU A 71 -10.65 -5.79 15.16
C GLU A 71 -11.65 -4.72 15.66
N GLN A 72 -11.16 -3.56 16.09
CA GLN A 72 -12.00 -2.44 16.48
C GLN A 72 -12.69 -1.79 15.28
N GLY A 73 -12.05 -1.81 14.11
CA GLY A 73 -12.64 -1.32 12.85
C GLY A 73 -13.53 -2.36 12.16
N MET A 74 -13.05 -3.60 12.09
CA MET A 74 -13.64 -4.72 11.35
C MET A 74 -14.75 -5.42 12.15
N THR A 75 -15.75 -4.64 12.58
CA THR A 75 -16.90 -5.19 13.29
C THR A 75 -17.87 -5.90 12.32
N PRO A 76 -18.70 -6.85 12.79
CA PRO A 76 -19.73 -7.46 11.94
C PRO A 76 -20.68 -6.44 11.32
N ALA A 77 -21.04 -5.38 12.06
CA ALA A 77 -21.86 -4.29 11.55
C ALA A 77 -21.17 -3.54 10.41
N TYR A 78 -19.86 -3.29 10.54
CA TYR A 78 -19.07 -2.68 9.48
C TYR A 78 -19.00 -3.60 8.25
N VAL A 79 -18.63 -4.87 8.41
CA VAL A 79 -18.54 -5.86 7.31
C VAL A 79 -19.86 -5.95 6.54
N ASN A 80 -20.99 -5.96 7.23
CA ASN A 80 -22.31 -5.99 6.61
C ASN A 80 -22.68 -4.70 5.85
N SER A 81 -21.95 -3.60 6.07
CA SER A 81 -22.18 -2.30 5.43
C SER A 81 -21.30 -2.03 4.21
N ILE A 82 -20.25 -2.83 3.99
CA ILE A 82 -19.23 -2.57 2.95
C ILE A 82 -19.78 -2.78 1.51
N GLY A 83 -20.92 -3.46 1.39
CA GLY A 83 -21.64 -3.58 0.13
C GLY A 83 -21.06 -4.65 -0.80
N ASP A 84 -21.01 -4.36 -2.10
CA ASP A 84 -20.71 -5.31 -3.16
C ASP A 84 -19.23 -5.70 -3.23
N MET A 85 -18.94 -6.99 -3.11
CA MET A 85 -17.58 -7.54 -3.18
C MET A 85 -16.86 -7.27 -4.51
N GLN A 86 -17.57 -7.11 -5.63
CA GLN A 86 -16.95 -6.76 -6.92
C GLN A 86 -16.45 -5.32 -6.93
N VAL A 87 -17.17 -4.41 -6.29
CA VAL A 87 -16.72 -3.02 -6.12
C VAL A 87 -15.47 -2.98 -5.24
N LEU A 88 -15.44 -3.76 -4.17
CA LEU A 88 -14.28 -3.86 -3.29
C LEU A 88 -13.07 -4.44 -4.02
N HIS A 89 -13.29 -5.48 -4.83
CA HIS A 89 -12.24 -6.07 -5.64
C HIS A 89 -11.65 -5.05 -6.62
N ALA A 90 -12.49 -4.30 -7.33
CA ALA A 90 -12.03 -3.26 -8.26
C ALA A 90 -11.25 -2.12 -7.57
N GLU A 91 -11.59 -1.81 -6.32
CA GLU A 91 -10.89 -0.80 -5.52
C GLU A 91 -9.55 -1.32 -4.97
N CYS A 92 -9.53 -2.55 -4.44
CA CYS A 92 -8.44 -3.05 -3.62
C CYS A 92 -7.39 -3.85 -4.39
N LEU A 93 -7.78 -4.53 -5.48
CA LEU A 93 -6.85 -5.30 -6.29
C LEU A 93 -5.70 -4.44 -6.84
N PRO A 94 -5.93 -3.27 -7.46
CA PRO A 94 -4.83 -2.46 -8.00
C PRO A 94 -3.81 -2.04 -6.93
N ARG A 95 -4.27 -1.82 -5.69
CA ARG A 95 -3.42 -1.43 -4.57
C ARG A 95 -2.58 -2.61 -4.06
N ALA A 96 -3.14 -3.82 -4.07
CA ALA A 96 -2.41 -5.03 -3.77
C ALA A 96 -1.39 -5.37 -4.87
N ASP A 97 -1.72 -5.13 -6.14
CA ASP A 97 -0.80 -5.31 -7.27
C ASP A 97 0.37 -4.33 -7.19
N GLU A 98 0.12 -3.05 -6.92
CA GLU A 98 1.18 -2.05 -6.73
C GLU A 98 2.12 -2.45 -5.58
N LEU A 99 1.57 -2.95 -4.47
CA LEU A 99 2.36 -3.46 -3.36
C LEU A 99 3.26 -4.62 -3.81
N TRP A 100 2.71 -5.57 -4.57
CA TRP A 100 3.46 -6.72 -5.08
C TRP A 100 4.59 -6.30 -6.03
N GLU A 101 4.34 -5.36 -6.93
CA GLU A 101 5.35 -4.80 -7.83
C GLU A 101 6.50 -4.16 -7.04
N ARG A 102 6.18 -3.39 -6.00
CA ARG A 102 7.18 -2.77 -5.12
C ARG A 102 8.05 -3.79 -4.41
N PHE A 103 7.44 -4.86 -3.87
CA PHE A 103 8.21 -5.93 -3.22
C PHE A 103 9.07 -6.72 -4.20
N THR A 104 8.56 -6.97 -5.41
CA THR A 104 9.33 -7.63 -6.48
C THR A 104 10.56 -6.80 -6.85
N ALA A 105 10.36 -5.50 -7.10
CA ALA A 105 11.44 -4.57 -7.42
C ALA A 105 12.47 -4.48 -6.28
N LEU A 106 12.00 -4.41 -5.03
CA LEU A 106 12.87 -4.41 -3.85
C LEU A 106 13.69 -5.71 -3.76
N GLY A 107 13.05 -6.87 -3.96
CA GLY A 107 13.73 -8.16 -3.96
C GLY A 107 14.84 -8.25 -5.00
N THR A 108 14.57 -7.81 -6.23
CA THR A 108 15.57 -7.72 -7.31
C THR A 108 16.73 -6.80 -6.92
N SER A 109 16.45 -5.63 -6.35
CA SER A 109 17.49 -4.70 -5.91
C SER A 109 18.36 -5.26 -4.78
N LEU A 110 17.78 -6.01 -3.84
CA LEU A 110 18.51 -6.61 -2.73
C LEU A 110 19.37 -7.79 -3.20
N GLN A 111 18.87 -8.60 -4.14
CA GLN A 111 19.66 -9.66 -4.74
C GLN A 111 20.91 -9.11 -5.45
N ALA A 112 20.73 -8.07 -6.28
CA ALA A 112 21.84 -7.44 -6.99
C ALA A 112 22.90 -6.80 -6.07
N ALA A 113 22.51 -6.38 -4.86
CA ALA A 113 23.43 -5.82 -3.86
C ALA A 113 24.18 -6.89 -3.04
N GLY A 114 23.70 -8.13 -3.07
CA GLY A 114 24.30 -9.27 -2.36
C GLY A 114 25.25 -10.13 -3.21
N GLU A 115 25.30 -9.88 -4.51
CA GLU A 115 26.24 -10.47 -5.49
C GLU A 115 27.51 -9.61 -5.62
#